data_AF-A0A838VNM2-F1
#
_entry.id   AF-A0A838VNM2-F1
#
_cell.length_a   1.000
_cell.length_b   1.000
_cell.length_c   1.000
_cell.angle_alpha   90.00
_cell.angle_beta   90.00
_cell.angle_gamma   90.00
#
_symmetry.space_group_name_H-M   'P 1'
#
loop_
_entity.id
_entity.type
_entity.pdbx_description
1 polymer ?
#
loop_
_entity_poly.entity_id
_entity_poly.type
_entity_poly.pdbx_seq_one_letter_code
_entity_poly.pdbx_strand_id
1 'polypeptide(L)'
;MAMTEMDCFELLSSLETNLYSPGIESSFNNNQLNQFNNYRSNYRNSVNQVRNHIASILLDDLQQQEGSLTSGISKLNSTINHINDQISFLNTLGNVVGLVGRIVKIAA
;
A
#
# COMPACT_ATOMS: atom_id res chain seq x y z
N MET A 1 2.92 24.55 -9.97
CA MET A 1 2.72 23.19 -9.43
C MET A 1 3.15 22.22 -10.51
N ALA A 2 3.99 21.24 -10.18
CA ALA A 2 4.37 20.18 -11.11
C ALA A 2 3.22 19.16 -11.20
N MET A 3 2.95 18.66 -12.41
CA MET A 3 1.96 17.62 -12.67
C MET A 3 2.44 16.28 -12.10
N THR A 4 1.56 15.51 -11.45
CA THR A 4 1.92 14.17 -10.93
C THR A 4 1.91 13.12 -12.05
N GLU A 5 2.52 11.96 -11.83
CA GLU A 5 2.48 10.85 -12.79
C GLU A 5 1.05 10.35 -13.05
N MET A 6 0.19 10.40 -12.03
CA MET A 6 -1.23 10.05 -12.15
C MET A 6 -1.98 11.07 -13.00
N ASP A 7 -1.79 12.37 -12.74
CA ASP A 7 -2.39 13.44 -13.56
C ASP A 7 -1.95 13.33 -15.03
N CYS A 8 -0.67 12.97 -15.25
CA CYS A 8 -0.14 12.74 -16.59
C CYS A 8 -0.81 11.53 -17.25
N PHE A 9 -0.96 10.41 -16.53
CA PHE A 9 -1.63 9.21 -17.03
C PHE A 9 -3.11 9.46 -17.39
N GLU A 10 -3.83 10.22 -16.56
CA GLU A 10 -5.22 10.59 -16.83
C GLU A 10 -5.35 11.43 -18.10
N LEU A 11 -4.46 12.42 -18.27
CA LEU A 11 -4.39 13.22 -19.49
C LEU A 11 -4.10 12.35 -20.73
N LEU A 12 -3.10 11.45 -20.65
CA LEU A 12 -2.74 10.56 -21.75
C LEU A 12 -3.89 9.60 -22.11
N SER A 13 -4.59 9.07 -21.10
CA SER A 13 -5.74 8.17 -21.32
C SER A 13 -6.93 8.90 -21.95
N SER A 14 -7.17 10.16 -21.55
CA SER A 14 -8.19 11.01 -22.15
C SER A 14 -7.87 11.30 -23.62
N LEU A 15 -6.62 11.64 -23.94
CA LEU A 15 -6.16 11.82 -25.31
C LEU A 15 -6.28 10.53 -26.12
N GLU A 16 -5.97 9.37 -25.55
CA GLU A 16 -6.12 8.06 -26.20
C GLU A 16 -7.57 7.81 -26.59
N THR A 17 -8.50 8.05 -25.67
CA THR A 17 -9.94 7.93 -25.89
C THR A 17 -10.40 8.83 -27.04
N ASN A 18 -9.90 10.06 -27.08
CA ASN A 18 -10.25 11.01 -28.13
C ASN A 18 -9.82 10.52 -29.52
N LEU A 19 -8.76 9.73 -29.67
CA LEU A 19 -8.34 9.15 -30.96
C LEU A 19 -9.31 8.09 -31.50
N TYR A 20 -10.27 7.64 -30.69
CA TYR A 20 -11.35 6.73 -31.09
C TYR A 20 -12.69 7.45 -31.30
N SER A 21 -12.69 8.78 -31.30
CA SER A 21 -13.92 9.56 -31.51
C SER A 21 -14.53 9.26 -32.88
N PRO A 22 -15.88 9.16 -32.96
CA PRO A 22 -16.57 8.96 -34.22
C PRO A 22 -16.19 10.04 -35.25
N GLY A 23 -15.95 9.65 -36.50
CA GLY A 23 -15.68 10.57 -37.60
C GLY A 23 -14.22 11.05 -37.74
N ILE A 24 -13.33 10.80 -36.76
CA ILE A 24 -11.89 11.15 -36.89
C ILE A 24 -11.27 10.53 -38.13
N GLU A 25 -11.55 9.26 -38.40
CA GLU A 25 -10.99 8.54 -39.56
C GLU A 25 -11.42 9.16 -40.90
N SER A 26 -12.60 9.78 -40.96
CA SER A 26 -13.10 10.44 -42.17
C SER A 26 -12.37 11.73 -42.53
N SER A 27 -11.53 12.25 -41.62
CA SER A 27 -10.70 13.43 -41.85
C SER A 27 -9.39 13.11 -42.58
N PHE A 28 -9.10 11.83 -42.86
CA PHE A 28 -7.85 11.38 -43.47
C PHE A 28 -8.09 10.72 -44.83
N ASN A 29 -7.17 10.92 -45.76
CA ASN A 29 -7.11 10.10 -46.98
C ASN A 29 -6.50 8.71 -46.68
N ASN A 30 -6.58 7.78 -47.63
CA ASN A 30 -6.13 6.38 -47.44
C ASN A 30 -4.69 6.25 -46.91
N ASN A 31 -3.74 7.05 -47.40
CA ASN A 31 -2.35 6.99 -46.93
C ASN A 31 -2.19 7.56 -45.52
N GLN A 32 -2.89 8.66 -45.23
CA GLN A 32 -2.92 9.27 -43.90
C GLN A 32 -3.62 8.39 -42.87
N LEU A 33 -4.67 7.66 -43.28
CA LEU A 33 -5.44 6.77 -42.41
C LEU A 33 -4.58 5.61 -41.90
N ASN A 34 -3.77 5.00 -42.77
CA ASN A 34 -2.84 3.95 -42.37
C ASN A 34 -1.79 4.47 -41.36
N GLN A 35 -1.24 5.66 -41.59
CA GLN A 35 -0.30 6.28 -40.65
C GLN A 35 -0.98 6.61 -39.31
N PHE A 36 -2.18 7.18 -39.36
CA PHE A 36 -2.99 7.47 -38.17
C PHE A 36 -3.24 6.21 -37.35
N ASN A 37 -3.66 5.11 -37.98
CA ASN A 37 -3.90 3.84 -37.32
C ASN A 37 -2.65 3.29 -36.61
N ASN A 38 -1.49 3.39 -37.28
CA ASN A 38 -0.21 3.00 -36.68
C ASN A 38 0.16 3.87 -35.47
N TYR A 39 0.04 5.19 -35.59
CA TYR A 39 0.30 6.10 -34.46
C TYR A 39 -0.67 5.88 -33.30
N ARG A 40 -1.96 5.67 -33.58
CA ARG A 40 -2.97 5.35 -32.59
C ARG A 40 -2.63 4.07 -31.83
N SER A 41 -2.24 3.01 -32.55
CA SER A 41 -1.83 1.74 -31.93
C SER A 41 -0.57 1.90 -31.06
N ASN A 42 0.44 2.61 -31.57
CA ASN A 42 1.67 2.89 -30.82
C ASN A 42 1.38 3.70 -29.56
N TYR A 43 0.55 4.73 -29.67
CA TYR A 43 0.15 5.57 -28.54
C TYR A 43 -0.56 4.75 -27.46
N ARG A 44 -1.53 3.91 -27.84
CA ARG A 44 -2.22 3.00 -26.93
C ARG A 44 -1.24 2.06 -26.21
N ASN A 45 -0.25 1.53 -26.92
CA ASN A 45 0.78 0.69 -26.32
C ASN A 45 1.60 1.46 -25.27
N SER A 46 2.00 2.70 -25.56
CA SER A 46 2.69 3.56 -24.61
C SER A 46 1.83 3.89 -23.38
N VAL A 47 0.54 4.20 -23.56
CA VAL A 47 -0.40 4.42 -22.44
C VAL A 47 -0.51 3.18 -21.55
N ASN A 48 -0.60 1.98 -22.15
CA ASN A 48 -0.61 0.72 -21.40
C ASN A 48 0.70 0.48 -20.63
N GLN A 49 1.85 0.84 -21.20
CA GLN A 49 3.13 0.73 -20.50
C GLN A 49 3.19 1.65 -19.28
N VAL A 50 2.74 2.91 -19.42
CA VAL A 50 2.66 3.85 -18.30
C VAL A 50 1.70 3.32 -17.22
N ARG A 51 0.52 2.83 -17.61
CA ARG A 51 -0.44 2.20 -16.69
C ARG A 51 0.19 1.07 -15.89
N ASN A 52 0.91 0.18 -16.57
CA ASN A 52 1.56 -0.97 -15.93
C ASN A 52 2.70 -0.53 -15.00
N HIS A 53 3.44 0.51 -15.37
CA HIS A 53 4.49 1.06 -14.53
C HIS A 53 3.93 1.64 -13.23
N ILE A 54 2.89 2.48 -13.32
CA ILE A 54 2.19 3.03 -12.15
C ILE A 54 1.65 1.90 -11.26
N ALA A 55 1.02 0.89 -11.88
CA ALA A 55 0.49 -0.25 -11.14
C ALA A 55 1.61 -1.04 -10.41
N SER A 56 2.79 -1.18 -11.02
CA SER A 56 3.94 -1.84 -10.39
C SER A 56 4.43 -1.07 -9.17
N ILE A 57 4.57 0.26 -9.27
CA ILE A 57 4.99 1.11 -8.15
C ILE A 57 3.99 1.00 -7.00
N LEU A 58 2.69 1.10 -7.30
CA LEU A 58 1.65 0.97 -6.28
C LEU A 58 1.64 -0.42 -5.62
N LEU A 59 1.91 -1.48 -6.37
CA LEU A 59 2.02 -2.84 -5.83
C LEU A 59 3.22 -2.95 -4.87
N ASP A 60 4.38 -2.43 -5.26
CA ASP A 60 5.60 -2.47 -4.45
C ASP A 60 5.40 -1.69 -3.13
N ASP A 61 4.78 -0.50 -3.19
CA ASP A 61 4.44 0.30 -2.01
C ASP A 61 3.48 -0.45 -1.07
N LEU A 62 2.45 -1.10 -1.61
CA LEU A 62 1.51 -1.90 -0.83
C LEU A 62 2.20 -3.07 -0.13
N GLN A 63 3.10 -3.78 -0.81
CA GLN A 63 3.86 -4.88 -0.23
C GLN A 63 4.78 -4.40 0.91
N GLN A 64 5.42 -3.24 0.75
CA GLN A 64 6.24 -2.65 1.82
C GLN A 64 5.41 -2.25 3.04
N GLN A 65 4.21 -1.69 2.81
CA GLN A 65 3.28 -1.35 3.89
C GLN A 65 2.78 -2.60 4.62
N GLU A 66 2.42 -3.66 3.89
CA GLU A 66 2.04 -4.95 4.47
C GLU A 66 3.15 -5.53 5.36
N GLY A 67 4.39 -5.52 4.88
CA GLY A 67 5.55 -5.96 5.65
C GLY A 67 5.76 -5.14 6.93
N SER A 68 5.62 -3.81 6.81
CA SER A 68 5.74 -2.89 7.95
C SER A 68 4.64 -3.11 9.00
N LEU A 69 3.40 -3.33 8.56
CA LEU A 69 2.27 -3.66 9.43
C LEU A 69 2.49 -4.99 10.15
N THR A 70 2.92 -6.02 9.42
CA THR A 70 3.22 -7.35 9.98
C THR A 70 4.31 -7.26 11.06
N SER A 71 5.40 -6.54 10.78
CA SER A 71 6.43 -6.26 11.78
C SER A 71 5.89 -5.48 12.98
N GLY A 72 5.02 -4.50 12.76
CA GLY A 72 4.37 -3.73 13.82
C GLY A 72 3.53 -4.61 14.75
N ILE A 73 2.71 -5.49 14.19
CA ILE A 73 1.91 -6.47 14.94
C ILE A 73 2.80 -7.40 15.75
N SER A 74 3.90 -7.89 15.17
CA SER A 74 4.84 -8.75 15.91
C SER A 74 5.44 -8.03 17.13
N LYS A 75 5.82 -6.75 16.98
CA LYS A 75 6.34 -5.94 18.09
C LYS A 75 5.30 -5.73 19.19
N LEU A 76 4.05 -5.44 18.80
CA LEU A 76 2.94 -5.32 19.75
C LEU A 76 2.72 -6.61 20.55
N ASN A 77 2.74 -7.76 19.87
CA ASN A 77 2.60 -9.06 20.52
C ASN A 77 3.74 -9.33 21.52
N SER A 78 4.99 -9.02 21.15
CA SER A 78 6.12 -9.11 22.09
C SER A 78 5.94 -8.21 23.31
N THR A 79 5.47 -6.97 23.12
CA THR A 79 5.19 -6.04 24.22
C THR A 79 4.08 -6.57 25.14
N ILE A 80 3.00 -7.12 24.58
CA ILE A 80 1.91 -7.73 25.36
C ILE A 80 2.43 -8.90 26.20
N ASN A 81 3.26 -9.77 25.61
CA ASN A 81 3.86 -10.88 26.35
C ASN A 81 4.74 -10.38 27.51
N HIS A 82 5.54 -9.34 27.28
CA HIS A 82 6.35 -8.74 28.34
C HIS A 82 5.49 -8.17 29.48
N ILE A 83 4.36 -7.52 29.15
CA ILE A 83 3.41 -7.02 30.15
C ILE A 83 2.81 -8.19 30.96
N ASN A 84 2.43 -9.29 30.29
CA ASN A 84 1.91 -10.47 30.97
C ASN A 84 2.93 -11.09 31.94
N ASP A 85 4.21 -11.11 31.57
CA ASP A 85 5.29 -11.57 32.44
C ASP A 85 5.44 -10.65 33.66
N GLN A 86 5.39 -9.33 33.46
CA GLN A 86 5.44 -8.36 34.55
C GLN A 86 4.25 -8.51 35.51
N ILE A 87 3.04 -8.71 35.00
CA ILE A 87 1.85 -8.99 35.82
C ILE A 87 2.03 -10.27 36.62
N SER A 88 2.56 -11.33 36.00
CA SER A 88 2.83 -12.61 36.67
C SER A 88 3.85 -12.46 37.80
N PHE A 89 4.90 -11.66 37.59
CA PHE A 89 5.86 -11.30 38.62
C PHE A 89 5.19 -10.54 39.78
N LEU A 90 4.38 -9.52 39.50
CA LEU A 90 3.67 -8.74 40.51
C LEU A 90 2.71 -9.61 41.34
N ASN A 91 2.01 -10.56 40.71
CA ASN A 91 1.16 -11.52 41.41
C ASN A 91 1.98 -12.40 42.37
N THR A 92 3.15 -12.86 41.93
CA THR A 92 4.07 -13.65 42.77
C THR A 92 4.56 -12.83 43.95
N LEU A 93 4.97 -11.57 43.72
CA LEU A 93 5.40 -10.66 44.77
C LEU A 93 4.29 -10.40 45.79
N GLY A 94 3.06 -10.16 45.33
CA GLY A 94 1.89 -9.98 46.19
C GLY A 94 1.64 -11.19 47.11
N ASN A 95 1.79 -12.40 46.57
CA ASN A 95 1.68 -13.64 47.36
C ASN A 95 2.75 -13.75 48.45
N VAL A 96 4.00 -13.42 48.13
CA VAL A 96 5.11 -13.43 49.09
C VAL A 96 4.87 -12.42 50.22
N VAL A 97 4.51 -11.18 49.87
CA VAL A 97 4.18 -10.14 50.85
C VAL A 97 3.03 -10.58 51.75
N GLY A 98 1.99 -11.20 51.18
CA GLY A 98 0.86 -11.75 51.92
C GLY A 98 1.29 -12.84 52.93
N LEU A 99 2.19 -13.74 52.54
CA LEU A 99 2.74 -14.76 53.43
C LEU A 99 3.55 -14.15 54.58
N VAL A 100 4.44 -13.19 54.29
CA VAL A 100 5.22 -12.49 55.32
C VAL A 100 4.30 -11.78 56.30
N GLY A 101 3.26 -11.09 55.81
CA GLY A 101 2.27 -10.44 56.65
C GLY A 101 1.52 -11.40 57.58
N ARG A 102 1.24 -12.63 57.12
CA ARG A 102 0.65 -13.68 57.98
C ARG A 102 1.63 -14.18 59.04
N ILE A 103 2.90 -14.38 58.69
CA ILE A 103 3.95 -14.81 59.63
C ILE A 103 4.12 -13.78 60.75
N VAL A 104 4.25 -12.50 60.40
CA VAL A 104 4.39 -11.42 61.39
C VAL A 104 3.20 -11.38 62.36
N LYS A 105 1.97 -11.56 61.86
CA LYS A 105 0.77 -11.62 62.71
C LYS A 105 0.73 -12.82 63.67
N ILE A 106 1.41 -13.92 63.36
CA ILE A 106 1.48 -15.10 64.23
C ILE A 106 2.61 -14.94 65.26
N ALA A 107 3.69 -14.25 64.89
CA ALA A 107 4.88 -14.06 65.71
C ALA A 107 4.79 -12.88 66.69
N ALA A 108 3.79 -12.01 66.54
CA ALA A 108 3.47 -10.88 67.42
C ALA A 108 2.32 -11.23 68.37
#